data_AF-A0AAV6ZI66-F1
#
_entry.id   AF-A0AAV6ZI66-F1
#
_cell.length_a   1.000
_cell.length_b   1.000
_cell.length_c   1.000
_cell.angle_alpha   90.00
_cell.angle_beta   90.00
_cell.angle_gamma   90.00
#
_symmetry.space_group_name_H-M   'P 1'
#
loop_
_entity.id
_entity.type
_entity.pdbx_description
1 polymer ?
#
loop_
_entity_poly.entity_id
_entity_poly.type
_entity_poly.pdbx_seq_one_letter_code
_entity_poly.pdbx_strand_id
1 'polypeptide(L)'
;VPRHQAAPSSLLPSRGLLTTSHLNVFEIWKPPTKYTINPIGKKKTGGRDHTGRVRVRGVGGGHKQLFRMIDLQRLRYEPGRENTPFQEKVVEVRYDPCRSADIALVAGGKRKRWIIATENMKAGDLITSSGHIGRMAVSAQEGDAHPLGAMPVGTLVNCLETEPGKGAYFIRAAGTCGVLLRKVNGTAIVQLPSKRQVQVSVS
;
A
#
# COMPACT_ATOMS: atom_id res chain seq x y z
N VAL A 1 -0.09 -60.58 41.37
CA VAL A 1 -0.22 -59.16 40.97
C VAL A 1 -0.63 -59.10 39.51
N PRO A 2 -1.86 -58.67 39.15
CA PRO A 2 -2.32 -58.72 37.77
C PRO A 2 -1.75 -57.54 36.98
N ARG A 3 -1.35 -57.79 35.72
CA ARG A 3 -0.92 -56.75 34.78
C ARG A 3 -2.15 -55.92 34.36
N HIS A 4 -2.15 -54.63 34.71
CA HIS A 4 -3.09 -53.66 34.14
C HIS A 4 -2.86 -53.56 32.63
N GLN A 5 -3.83 -54.00 31.83
CA GLN A 5 -3.92 -53.62 30.42
C GLN A 5 -4.47 -52.20 30.35
N ALA A 6 -3.69 -51.28 29.77
CA ALA A 6 -4.15 -49.92 29.49
C ALA A 6 -5.05 -49.93 28.24
N ALA A 7 -6.24 -49.35 28.35
CA ALA A 7 -7.16 -49.17 27.23
C ALA A 7 -6.59 -48.14 26.22
N PRO A 8 -6.80 -48.33 24.90
CA PRO A 8 -6.36 -47.35 23.91
C PRO A 8 -7.18 -46.07 24.05
N SER A 9 -6.50 -44.94 24.27
CA SER A 9 -7.12 -43.62 24.26
C SER A 9 -7.68 -43.33 22.86
N SER A 10 -9.00 -43.34 22.71
CA SER A 10 -9.65 -42.87 21.50
C SER A 10 -9.46 -41.35 21.42
N LEU A 11 -8.43 -40.90 20.72
CA LEU A 11 -8.33 -39.52 20.28
C LEU A 11 -9.53 -39.25 19.38
N LEU A 12 -10.53 -38.56 19.90
CA LEU A 12 -11.61 -38.02 19.09
C LEU A 12 -10.96 -37.17 17.99
N PRO A 13 -11.24 -37.41 16.70
CA PRO A 13 -10.79 -36.49 15.68
C PRO A 13 -11.41 -35.14 16.03
N SER A 14 -10.57 -34.13 16.25
CA SER A 14 -11.04 -32.76 16.44
C SER A 14 -11.75 -32.34 15.17
N ARG A 15 -13.06 -32.59 15.09
CA ARG A 15 -13.92 -31.97 14.09
C ARG A 15 -13.75 -30.47 14.34
N GLY A 16 -13.03 -29.80 13.44
CA GLY A 16 -12.95 -28.36 13.42
C GLY A 16 -14.39 -27.85 13.50
N LEU A 17 -14.70 -27.14 14.57
CA LEU A 17 -16.02 -26.55 14.80
C LEU A 17 -16.37 -25.68 13.59
N LEU A 18 -17.17 -26.22 12.67
CA LEU A 18 -17.87 -25.46 11.66
C LEU A 18 -19.04 -24.78 12.36
N THR A 19 -18.76 -23.80 13.20
CA THR A 19 -19.79 -22.89 13.69
C THR A 19 -20.18 -21.99 12.51
N THR A 20 -21.16 -22.40 11.72
CA THR A 20 -21.92 -21.49 10.87
C THR A 20 -22.95 -20.79 11.75
N SER A 21 -22.53 -19.80 12.53
CA SER A 21 -23.49 -18.81 13.02
C SER A 21 -24.01 -18.06 11.79
N HIS A 22 -25.27 -18.32 11.44
CA HIS A 22 -26.00 -17.61 10.40
C HIS A 22 -26.25 -16.16 10.88
N LEU A 23 -25.20 -15.33 10.84
CA LEU A 23 -25.32 -13.90 11.10
C LEU A 23 -25.85 -13.27 9.81
N ASN A 24 -27.13 -12.88 9.84
CA ASN A 24 -27.86 -12.35 8.69
C ASN A 24 -27.27 -11.08 8.06
N VAL A 25 -26.20 -10.48 8.60
CA VAL A 25 -25.41 -9.46 7.91
C VAL A 25 -23.95 -9.53 8.38
N PHE A 26 -23.06 -10.15 7.60
CA PHE A 26 -21.62 -9.98 7.81
C PHE A 26 -21.19 -8.65 7.16
N GLU A 27 -21.10 -7.59 7.96
CA GLU A 27 -20.66 -6.29 7.46
C GLU A 27 -19.14 -6.29 7.22
N ILE A 28 -18.77 -6.19 5.94
CA ILE A 28 -17.37 -6.05 5.53
C ILE A 28 -16.86 -4.72 6.07
N TRP A 29 -15.82 -4.77 6.91
CA TRP A 29 -15.18 -3.57 7.42
C TRP A 29 -14.64 -2.71 6.28
N LYS A 30 -14.99 -1.42 6.31
CA LYS A 30 -14.50 -0.41 5.37
C LYS A 30 -13.84 0.72 6.17
N PRO A 31 -12.77 1.34 5.64
CA PRO A 31 -12.23 2.55 6.22
C PRO A 31 -13.28 3.69 6.15
N PRO A 32 -13.21 4.69 7.05
CA PRO A 32 -14.11 5.83 7.01
C PRO A 32 -13.92 6.64 5.73
N THR A 33 -14.96 7.38 5.36
CA THR A 33 -14.97 8.22 4.15
C THR A 33 -13.98 9.38 4.22
N LYS A 34 -13.79 9.94 5.42
CA LYS A 34 -12.85 11.06 5.65
C LYS A 34 -11.46 10.53 5.96
N TYR A 35 -10.45 11.15 5.38
CA TYR A 35 -9.05 10.84 5.68
C TYR A 35 -8.71 11.17 7.13
N THR A 36 -7.96 10.29 7.80
CA THR A 36 -7.48 10.52 9.17
C THR A 36 -6.13 9.85 9.36
N ILE A 37 -5.21 10.53 10.05
CA ILE A 37 -3.86 10.03 10.35
C ILE A 37 -3.85 9.01 11.49
N ASN A 38 -4.85 9.06 12.37
CA ASN A 38 -4.94 8.19 13.54
C ASN A 38 -5.23 6.75 13.10
N PRO A 39 -4.63 5.75 13.77
CA PRO A 39 -4.92 4.35 13.50
C PRO A 39 -6.39 4.01 13.78
N ILE A 40 -6.97 3.18 12.93
CA ILE A 40 -8.40 2.83 12.92
C ILE A 40 -8.55 1.36 13.25
N GLY A 41 -9.50 1.00 14.13
CA GLY A 41 -9.80 -0.39 14.44
C GLY A 41 -10.26 -1.15 13.19
N LYS A 42 -9.51 -2.19 12.80
CA LYS A 42 -9.82 -3.04 11.64
C LYS A 42 -10.38 -4.38 12.09
N LYS A 43 -11.57 -4.76 11.59
CA LYS A 43 -12.12 -6.11 11.79
C LYS A 43 -11.54 -7.06 10.73
N LYS A 44 -11.04 -8.22 11.15
CA LYS A 44 -10.55 -9.26 10.25
C LYS A 44 -11.73 -10.07 9.70
N THR A 45 -11.65 -10.49 8.44
CA THR A 45 -12.69 -11.32 7.79
C THR A 45 -12.54 -12.81 8.11
N GLY A 46 -11.32 -13.28 8.42
CA GLY A 46 -11.06 -14.70 8.66
C GLY A 46 -11.33 -15.59 7.43
N GLY A 47 -11.08 -15.07 6.23
CA GLY A 47 -11.25 -15.83 4.98
C GLY A 47 -12.71 -16.02 4.54
N ARG A 48 -13.66 -15.42 5.25
CA ARG A 48 -15.10 -15.48 4.95
C ARG A 48 -15.55 -14.34 4.04
N ASP A 49 -16.56 -14.61 3.22
CA ASP A 49 -17.25 -13.61 2.41
C ASP A 49 -18.46 -13.01 3.14
N HIS A 50 -19.23 -12.16 2.44
CA HIS A 50 -20.42 -11.50 3.01
C HIS A 50 -21.56 -12.48 3.38
N THR A 51 -21.55 -13.70 2.84
CA THR A 51 -22.51 -14.77 3.20
C THR A 51 -22.07 -15.55 4.45
N GLY A 52 -20.88 -15.26 4.98
CA GLY A 52 -20.27 -15.98 6.10
C GLY A 52 -19.59 -17.29 5.70
N ARG A 53 -19.62 -17.67 4.41
CA ARG A 53 -18.96 -18.89 3.91
C ARG A 53 -17.47 -18.67 3.76
N VAL A 54 -16.67 -19.70 4.03
CA VAL A 54 -15.21 -19.67 3.84
C VAL A 54 -14.91 -19.68 2.35
N ARG A 55 -14.36 -18.57 1.84
CA ARG A 55 -13.95 -18.43 0.44
C ARG A 55 -12.45 -18.63 0.27
N VAL A 56 -11.66 -18.21 1.27
CA VAL A 56 -10.20 -18.38 1.29
C VAL A 56 -9.82 -19.13 2.56
N ARG A 57 -9.15 -20.27 2.41
CA ARG A 57 -8.66 -21.10 3.52
C ARG A 57 -7.33 -20.57 4.06
N GLY A 58 -6.98 -20.93 5.30
CA GLY A 58 -5.71 -20.53 5.93
C GLY A 58 -5.66 -19.07 6.39
N VAL A 59 -6.75 -18.32 6.30
CA VAL A 59 -6.85 -16.92 6.76
C VAL A 59 -7.70 -16.89 8.03
N GLY A 60 -7.12 -16.58 9.18
CA GLY A 60 -7.84 -16.53 10.45
C GLY A 60 -6.90 -16.32 11.65
N GLY A 61 -7.44 -15.85 12.77
CA GLY A 61 -6.67 -15.59 13.98
C GLY A 61 -5.66 -14.44 13.86
N GLY A 62 -4.49 -14.60 14.48
CA GLY A 62 -3.41 -13.62 14.55
C GLY A 62 -3.70 -12.39 15.39
N HIS A 63 -2.66 -11.64 15.76
CA HIS A 63 -2.77 -10.45 16.62
C HIS A 63 -3.70 -9.37 16.04
N LYS A 64 -4.40 -8.61 16.90
CA LYS A 64 -5.24 -7.49 16.47
C LYS A 64 -4.40 -6.40 15.81
N GLN A 65 -4.92 -5.79 14.75
CA GLN A 65 -4.19 -4.78 13.98
C GLN A 65 -5.04 -3.53 13.84
N LEU A 66 -4.36 -2.38 13.88
CA LEU A 66 -4.96 -1.09 13.54
C LEU A 66 -4.57 -0.73 12.12
N PHE A 67 -5.54 -0.25 11.36
CA PHE A 67 -5.35 0.20 9.99
C PHE A 67 -4.93 1.66 9.94
N ARG A 68 -3.96 1.98 9.08
CA ARG A 68 -3.57 3.35 8.77
C ARG A 68 -3.93 3.66 7.33
N MET A 69 -4.61 4.79 7.13
CA MET A 69 -4.99 5.30 5.81
C MET A 69 -3.76 5.85 5.11
N ILE A 70 -3.40 5.25 3.97
CA ILE A 70 -2.27 5.69 3.15
C ILE A 70 -2.78 6.47 1.97
N ASP A 71 -2.17 7.62 1.73
CA ASP A 71 -2.42 8.41 0.55
C ASP A 71 -1.55 7.88 -0.60
N LEU A 72 -2.18 7.14 -1.51
CA LEU A 72 -1.51 6.55 -2.67
C LEU A 72 -1.35 7.54 -3.83
N GLN A 73 -1.96 8.73 -3.73
CA GLN A 73 -1.83 9.79 -4.70
C GLN A 73 -0.83 10.83 -4.18
N ARG A 74 0.43 10.73 -4.62
CA ARG A 74 1.50 11.63 -4.16
C ARG A 74 1.23 13.07 -4.57
N LEU A 75 0.87 13.29 -5.82
CA LEU A 75 0.51 14.60 -6.34
C LEU A 75 -0.97 14.91 -6.04
N ARG A 76 -1.22 15.47 -4.86
CA ARG A 76 -2.53 16.05 -4.50
C ARG A 76 -2.31 17.49 -4.07
N TYR A 77 -2.79 18.47 -4.82
CA TYR A 77 -2.62 19.87 -4.44
C TYR A 77 -3.55 20.24 -3.27
N GLU A 78 -3.15 21.22 -2.47
CA GLU A 78 -4.10 21.91 -1.58
C GLU A 78 -4.97 22.85 -2.42
N PRO A 79 -6.24 23.09 -2.03
CA PRO A 79 -7.10 24.04 -2.73
C PRO A 79 -6.39 25.40 -2.91
N GLY A 80 -6.36 25.90 -4.15
CA GLY A 80 -5.73 27.18 -4.50
C GLY A 80 -4.20 27.13 -4.73
N ARG A 81 -3.57 25.95 -4.70
CA ARG A 81 -2.14 25.75 -5.04
C ARG A 81 -1.94 24.80 -6.22
N GLU A 82 -2.91 24.78 -7.12
CA GLU A 82 -2.88 23.92 -8.30
C GLU A 82 -1.65 24.25 -9.16
N ASN A 83 -1.07 23.21 -9.76
CA ASN A 83 0.09 23.32 -10.66
C ASN A 83 1.38 23.89 -10.03
N THR A 84 1.43 24.09 -8.71
CA THR A 84 2.64 24.53 -8.01
C THR A 84 3.33 23.35 -7.34
N PRO A 85 4.61 23.08 -7.62
CA PRO A 85 5.38 22.09 -6.87
C PRO A 85 5.33 22.38 -5.37
N PHE A 86 5.22 21.34 -4.56
CA PHE A 86 5.23 21.48 -3.10
C PHE A 86 6.20 20.51 -2.46
N GLN A 87 6.73 20.91 -1.30
CA GLN A 87 7.62 20.09 -0.49
C GLN A 87 6.90 19.64 0.78
N GLU A 88 7.18 18.41 1.19
CA GLU A 88 6.72 17.84 2.45
C GLU A 88 7.95 17.42 3.28
N LYS A 89 7.91 17.61 4.59
CA LYS A 89 8.91 17.13 5.51
C LYS A 89 8.51 15.77 6.06
N VAL A 90 9.42 14.81 6.06
CA VAL A 90 9.24 13.52 6.71
C VAL A 90 9.32 13.72 8.21
N VAL A 91 8.25 13.38 8.93
CA VAL A 91 8.14 13.51 10.38
C VAL A 91 8.66 12.25 11.07
N GLU A 92 8.18 11.09 10.64
CA GLU A 92 8.61 9.79 11.16
C GLU A 92 8.43 8.70 10.12
N VAL A 93 9.25 7.65 10.19
CA VAL A 93 9.11 6.41 9.43
C VAL A 93 8.81 5.29 10.41
N ARG A 94 7.79 4.47 10.11
CA ARG A 94 7.31 3.43 11.02
C ARG A 94 6.90 2.18 10.27
N TYR A 95 6.99 1.06 10.99
CA TYR A 95 6.40 -0.21 10.61
C TYR A 95 4.86 -0.13 10.50
N ASP A 96 4.29 -0.81 9.50
CA ASP A 96 2.85 -0.99 9.37
C ASP A 96 2.42 -2.46 9.32
N PRO A 97 1.53 -2.92 10.22
CA PRO A 97 1.12 -4.33 10.26
C PRO A 97 0.15 -4.73 9.13
N CYS A 98 -0.36 -3.79 8.33
CA CYS A 98 -1.34 -4.08 7.27
C CYS A 98 -0.71 -4.26 5.88
N ARG A 99 0.61 -4.07 5.73
CA ARG A 99 1.35 -4.24 4.48
C ARG A 99 2.80 -4.64 4.79
N SER A 100 3.56 -5.03 3.77
CA SER A 100 4.97 -5.38 3.98
C SER A 100 5.90 -4.16 4.03
N ALA A 101 5.57 -3.09 3.30
CA ALA A 101 6.39 -1.87 3.26
C ALA A 101 6.18 -0.99 4.49
N ASP A 102 7.24 -0.32 4.93
CA ASP A 102 7.16 0.73 5.94
C ASP A 102 6.42 1.96 5.41
N ILE A 103 5.95 2.79 6.32
CA ILE A 103 5.20 4.01 6.02
C ILE A 103 5.87 5.23 6.63
N ALA A 104 5.76 6.35 5.94
CA ALA A 104 6.27 7.63 6.40
C ALA A 104 5.12 8.59 6.67
N LEU A 105 5.13 9.24 7.83
CA LEU A 105 4.27 10.39 8.10
C LEU A 105 4.94 11.61 7.51
N VAL A 106 4.29 12.26 6.57
CA VAL A 106 4.79 13.48 5.94
C VAL A 106 3.88 14.65 6.24
N ALA A 107 4.48 15.83 6.40
CA ALA A 107 3.79 17.06 6.71
C ALA A 107 4.22 18.17 5.74
N GLY A 108 3.26 18.88 5.16
CA GLY A 108 3.51 20.02 4.29
C GLY A 108 2.31 20.95 4.29
N GLY A 109 2.55 22.26 4.23
CA GLY A 109 1.47 23.26 4.31
C GLY A 109 0.63 23.08 5.57
N LYS A 110 -0.67 22.79 5.40
CA LYS A 110 -1.64 22.63 6.50
C LYS A 110 -2.07 21.19 6.74
N ARG A 111 -1.43 20.21 6.09
CA ARG A 111 -1.84 18.79 6.17
C ARG A 111 -0.72 17.85 6.57
N LYS A 112 -1.14 16.71 7.11
CA LYS A 112 -0.28 15.55 7.40
C LYS A 112 -0.91 14.32 6.75
N ARG A 113 -0.08 13.44 6.19
CA ARG A 113 -0.55 12.21 5.57
C ARG A 113 0.50 11.11 5.66
N TRP A 114 0.02 9.88 5.66
CA TRP A 114 0.86 8.69 5.54
C TRP A 114 1.07 8.36 4.07
N ILE A 115 2.32 8.10 3.71
CA ILE A 115 2.73 7.59 2.39
C ILE A 115 3.52 6.29 2.59
N ILE A 116 3.76 5.55 1.52
CA ILE A 116 4.72 4.44 1.53
C ILE A 116 6.13 5.04 1.63
N ALA A 117 6.93 4.55 2.57
CA ALA A 117 8.31 4.99 2.72
C ALA A 117 9.17 4.40 1.59
N THR A 118 10.15 5.18 1.13
CA THR A 118 11.22 4.66 0.27
C THR A 118 12.34 4.07 1.13
N GLU A 119 13.30 3.41 0.51
CA GLU A 119 14.33 2.60 1.18
C GLU A 119 15.19 3.40 2.16
N ASN A 120 15.68 4.57 1.75
CA ASN A 120 16.59 5.39 2.55
C ASN A 120 15.91 6.58 3.23
N MET A 121 14.57 6.61 3.25
CA MET A 121 13.81 7.73 3.82
C MET A 121 14.01 7.82 5.34
N LYS A 122 14.37 9.00 5.84
CA LYS A 122 14.61 9.28 7.26
C LYS A 122 13.76 10.43 7.76
N ALA A 123 13.56 10.47 9.07
CA ALA A 123 12.90 11.60 9.72
C ALA A 123 13.75 12.87 9.53
N GLY A 124 13.13 13.95 9.07
CA GLY A 124 13.79 15.21 8.77
C GLY A 124 13.93 15.51 7.28
N ASP A 125 13.90 14.49 6.42
CA ASP A 125 14.08 14.65 4.97
C ASP A 125 13.00 15.52 4.34
N LEU A 126 13.37 16.25 3.29
CA LEU A 126 12.45 17.04 2.47
C LEU A 126 12.23 16.31 1.15
N ILE A 127 10.96 16.00 0.86
CA ILE A 127 10.56 15.36 -0.39
C ILE A 127 9.74 16.33 -1.23
N THR A 128 9.99 16.34 -2.53
CA THR A 128 9.33 17.23 -3.50
C THR A 128 8.27 16.48 -4.28
N SER A 129 7.12 17.10 -4.51
CA SER A 129 6.08 16.60 -5.40
C SER A 129 5.75 17.67 -6.45
N SER A 130 5.87 17.33 -7.72
CA SER A 130 5.63 18.25 -8.83
C SER A 130 4.91 17.54 -9.97
N GLY A 131 3.89 18.17 -10.54
CA GLY A 131 3.23 17.71 -11.76
C GLY A 131 3.83 18.29 -13.06
N HIS A 132 4.89 19.09 -12.96
CA HIS A 132 5.45 19.77 -14.12
C HIS A 132 6.30 18.82 -14.99
N ILE A 133 6.05 18.85 -16.30
CA ILE A 133 6.82 18.13 -17.31
C ILE A 133 7.63 19.15 -18.10
N GLY A 134 8.91 19.28 -17.75
CA GLY A 134 9.85 20.17 -18.43
C GLY A 134 10.40 19.56 -19.72
N ARG A 135 11.07 20.40 -20.53
CA ARG A 135 11.81 19.95 -21.73
C ARG A 135 13.01 19.08 -21.35
N MET A 136 13.68 19.41 -20.26
CA MET A 136 14.83 18.66 -19.73
C MET A 136 14.38 17.71 -18.62
N ALA A 137 15.07 16.58 -18.51
CA ALA A 137 14.81 15.62 -17.45
C ALA A 137 15.22 16.19 -16.08
N VAL A 138 14.42 15.87 -15.05
CA VAL A 138 14.68 16.27 -13.66
C VAL A 138 15.61 15.26 -13.01
N SER A 139 16.61 15.76 -12.27
CA SER A 139 17.46 14.94 -11.41
C SER A 139 16.75 14.70 -10.06
N ALA A 140 15.77 13.80 -10.06
CA ALA A 140 14.98 13.48 -8.88
C ALA A 140 15.80 12.74 -7.82
N GLN A 141 15.57 13.07 -6.55
CA GLN A 141 16.11 12.34 -5.41
C GLN A 141 15.13 11.26 -4.96
N GLU A 142 15.61 10.33 -4.13
CA GLU A 142 14.75 9.31 -3.54
C GLU A 142 13.66 9.95 -2.66
N GLY A 143 12.40 9.53 -2.83
CA GLY A 143 11.25 10.08 -2.12
C GLY A 143 10.51 11.19 -2.89
N ASP A 144 11.16 11.81 -3.88
CA ASP A 144 10.52 12.77 -4.79
C ASP A 144 9.48 12.09 -5.67
N ALA A 145 8.44 12.85 -6.05
CA ALA A 145 7.37 12.39 -6.91
C ALA A 145 7.21 13.33 -8.12
N HIS A 146 7.47 12.78 -9.30
CA HIS A 146 7.36 13.46 -10.60
C HIS A 146 6.63 12.58 -11.62
N PRO A 147 5.95 13.16 -12.62
CA PRO A 147 5.45 12.42 -13.76
C PRO A 147 6.57 11.67 -14.47
N LEU A 148 6.24 10.51 -15.05
CA LEU A 148 7.20 9.70 -15.81
C LEU A 148 7.85 10.50 -16.96
N GLY A 149 7.16 11.51 -17.47
CA GLY A 149 7.64 12.38 -18.54
C GLY A 149 8.80 13.27 -18.15
N ALA A 150 8.87 13.65 -16.88
CA ALA A 150 9.95 14.47 -16.35
C ALA A 150 11.19 13.66 -15.97
N MET A 151 11.05 12.33 -15.76
CA MET A 151 12.14 11.48 -15.24
C MET A 151 13.05 10.95 -16.35
N PRO A 152 14.38 10.84 -16.17
CA PRO A 152 15.25 10.22 -17.17
C PRO A 152 14.94 8.72 -17.37
N VAL A 153 15.22 8.21 -18.56
CA VAL A 153 15.12 6.77 -18.85
C VAL A 153 16.16 6.01 -18.03
N GLY A 154 15.82 4.80 -17.58
CA GLY A 154 16.64 3.98 -16.69
C GLY A 154 16.40 4.25 -15.20
N THR A 155 15.56 5.22 -14.86
CA THR A 155 15.22 5.51 -13.45
C THR A 155 14.45 4.38 -12.79
N LEU A 156 14.79 4.12 -11.53
CA LEU A 156 14.03 3.24 -10.65
C LEU A 156 12.82 4.01 -10.11
N VAL A 157 11.65 3.40 -10.23
CA VAL A 157 10.38 3.99 -9.81
C VAL A 157 9.57 2.99 -8.97
N ASN A 158 8.80 3.50 -8.02
CA ASN A 158 7.82 2.73 -7.25
C ASN A 158 6.48 3.48 -7.20
N CYS A 159 5.45 2.86 -6.62
CA CYS A 159 4.12 3.44 -6.47
C CYS A 159 3.54 4.00 -7.79
N LEU A 160 3.62 3.20 -8.85
CA LEU A 160 3.19 3.58 -10.20
C LEU A 160 1.65 3.61 -10.32
N GLU A 161 1.12 4.69 -10.89
CA GLU A 161 -0.30 4.85 -11.22
C GLU A 161 -0.62 4.15 -12.55
N THR A 162 -1.85 3.62 -12.70
CA THR A 162 -2.30 3.06 -13.99
C THR A 162 -2.73 4.16 -14.96
N GLU A 163 -3.39 5.18 -14.43
CA GLU A 163 -3.90 6.36 -15.13
C GLU A 163 -3.60 7.57 -14.23
N PRO A 164 -3.34 8.74 -14.81
CA PRO A 164 -3.04 9.96 -14.04
C PRO A 164 -4.15 10.28 -13.04
N GLY A 165 -3.76 10.47 -11.77
CA GLY A 165 -4.68 10.89 -10.71
C GLY A 165 -5.49 9.76 -10.07
N LYS A 166 -5.38 8.53 -10.58
CA LYS A 166 -6.02 7.35 -9.98
C LYS A 166 -5.33 6.90 -8.68
N GLY A 167 -4.09 7.32 -8.48
CA GLY A 167 -3.23 6.90 -7.38
C GLY A 167 -2.49 5.60 -7.68
N ALA A 168 -1.46 5.35 -6.88
CA ALA A 168 -0.55 4.22 -7.05
C ALA A 168 -1.27 2.86 -6.96
N TYR A 169 -1.12 2.05 -8.01
CA TYR A 169 -1.67 0.71 -8.09
C TYR A 169 -0.57 -0.36 -8.08
N PHE A 170 0.48 -0.14 -8.86
CA PHE A 170 1.60 -1.07 -9.01
C PHE A 170 2.78 -0.71 -8.10
N ILE A 171 3.65 -1.70 -7.82
CA ILE A 171 4.95 -1.51 -7.16
C ILE A 171 4.82 -0.85 -5.78
N ARG A 172 3.98 -1.43 -4.90
CA ARG A 172 3.69 -0.93 -3.54
C ARG A 172 4.28 -1.79 -2.41
N ALA A 173 4.87 -2.93 -2.76
CA ALA A 173 5.39 -3.88 -1.78
C ALA A 173 6.81 -3.50 -1.35
N ALA A 174 7.22 -3.95 -0.17
CA ALA A 174 8.58 -3.74 0.34
C ALA A 174 9.64 -4.22 -0.67
N GLY A 175 10.69 -3.42 -0.86
CA GLY A 175 11.83 -3.73 -1.74
C GLY A 175 11.49 -3.86 -3.23
N THR A 176 10.28 -3.51 -3.66
CA THR A 176 9.91 -3.58 -5.08
C THR A 176 10.20 -2.28 -5.80
N CYS A 177 10.83 -2.39 -6.98
CA CYS A 177 11.09 -1.29 -7.89
C CYS A 177 10.74 -1.70 -9.33
N GLY A 178 10.38 -0.73 -10.16
CA GLY A 178 10.29 -0.85 -11.61
C GLY A 178 11.31 0.06 -12.29
N VAL A 179 11.51 -0.15 -13.58
CA VAL A 179 12.46 0.63 -14.38
C VAL A 179 11.74 1.34 -15.52
N LEU A 180 11.95 2.64 -15.66
CA LEU A 180 11.46 3.39 -16.83
C LEU A 180 12.30 3.05 -18.06
N LEU A 181 11.74 2.34 -19.04
CA LEU A 181 12.50 1.83 -20.18
C LEU A 181 12.58 2.79 -21.36
N ARG A 182 11.45 3.42 -21.73
CA ARG A 182 11.39 4.37 -22.86
C ARG A 182 10.12 5.20 -22.81
N LYS A 183 10.13 6.31 -23.54
CA LYS A 183 8.99 7.23 -23.72
C LYS A 183 8.68 7.32 -25.20
N VAL A 184 7.42 7.10 -25.57
CA VAL A 184 6.97 7.11 -26.97
C VAL A 184 5.59 7.76 -27.03
N ASN A 185 5.42 8.76 -27.90
CA ASN A 185 4.13 9.39 -28.22
C ASN A 185 3.29 9.76 -26.98
N GLY A 186 3.88 10.40 -25.97
CA GLY A 186 3.16 10.79 -24.75
C GLY A 186 2.83 9.62 -23.79
N THR A 187 3.40 8.43 -24.02
CA THR A 187 3.32 7.29 -23.11
C THR A 187 4.70 6.83 -22.67
N ALA A 188 4.76 6.18 -21.50
CA ALA A 188 5.97 5.63 -20.92
C ALA A 188 5.80 4.12 -20.79
N ILE A 189 6.87 3.39 -21.10
CA ILE A 189 6.94 1.94 -20.90
C ILE A 189 7.79 1.69 -19.66
N VAL A 190 7.16 1.07 -18.66
CA VAL A 190 7.79 0.71 -17.39
C VAL A 190 7.87 -0.80 -17.27
N GLN A 191 9.03 -1.31 -16.87
CA GLN A 191 9.20 -2.70 -16.51
C GLN A 191 8.82 -2.91 -15.04
N LEU A 192 7.88 -3.81 -14.78
CA LEU A 192 7.46 -4.19 -13.43
C LEU A 192 8.46 -5.18 -12.79
N PRO A 193 8.40 -5.39 -11.45
CA PRO A 193 9.20 -6.40 -10.76
C PRO A 193 9.08 -7.82 -11.34
N SER A 194 7.94 -8.15 -11.94
CA SER A 194 7.70 -9.41 -12.64
C SER A 194 8.37 -9.51 -14.02
N LYS A 195 9.19 -8.52 -14.39
CA LYS A 195 9.81 -8.32 -15.72
C LYS A 195 8.83 -8.05 -16.86
N ARG A 196 7.52 -8.02 -16.60
CA ARG A 196 6.49 -7.61 -17.57
C ARG A 196 6.59 -6.11 -17.84
N GLN A 197 6.43 -5.72 -19.11
CA GLN A 197 6.36 -4.32 -19.52
C GLN A 197 4.89 -3.84 -19.52
N VAL A 198 4.67 -2.63 -19.03
CA VAL A 198 3.37 -1.96 -19.04
C VAL A 198 3.55 -0.58 -19.66
N GLN A 199 2.60 -0.19 -20.50
CA GLN A 199 2.52 1.15 -21.09
C GLN A 199 1.55 1.99 -20.25
N VAL A 200 1.97 3.19 -19.88
CA VAL A 200 1.22 4.13 -19.02
C VAL A 200 1.26 5.53 -19.64
N SER A 201 0.20 6.31 -19.47
CA SER A 201 0.19 7.71 -19.87
C SER A 201 1.24 8.52 -19.11
N VAL A 202 1.90 9.45 -19.79
CA VAL A 202 2.93 10.32 -19.22
C VAL A 202 2.33 11.58 -18.59
N SER A 203 1.19 12.02 -19.12
CA SER A 203 0.37 13.14 -18.67
C SER A 203 -0.91 12.62 -18.04
#